data_AF-A0A2N5YJS0-F1
#
_entry.id   AF-A0A2N5YJS0-F1
#
_cell.length_a   1.000
_cell.length_b   1.000
_cell.length_c   1.000
_cell.angle_alpha   90.00
_cell.angle_beta   90.00
_cell.angle_gamma   90.00
#
_symmetry.space_group_name_H-M   'P 1'
#
loop_
_entity.id
_entity.type
_entity.pdbx_description
1 polymer ?
#
loop_
_entity_poly.entity_id
_entity_poly.type
_entity_poly.pdbx_seq_one_letter_code
_entity_poly.pdbx_strand_id
1 'polypeptide(L)'
;MLFVILFIGSAIAQVNPDSKLFVKYEPSYFNKYQHKNPEIIEYMNFYVNHSWKIINMPDKEVQSEELKKVDPKTGSLLDEQIVVSDLDNFNIYLYNCKPDQEKRKYYTIGDTKKMLIIYSHNEITDKFNKRNEN
;
A
#
# COMPACT_ATOMS: atom_id res chain seq x y z
N MET A 1 12.23 25.16 49.99
CA MET A 1 12.80 24.26 48.96
C MET A 1 11.64 23.78 48.10
N LEU A 2 11.49 24.34 46.90
CA LEU A 2 10.34 24.10 46.01
C LEU A 2 10.76 23.07 44.95
N PHE A 3 10.17 21.86 44.99
CA PHE A 3 10.39 20.82 44.00
C PHE A 3 9.36 20.99 42.87
N VAL A 4 9.78 21.51 41.73
CA VAL A 4 8.97 21.52 40.49
C VAL A 4 9.22 20.21 39.78
N ILE A 5 8.22 19.31 39.77
CA ILE A 5 8.26 18.07 38.98
C ILE A 5 7.88 18.44 37.55
N LEU A 6 8.89 18.53 36.67
CA LEU A 6 8.69 18.62 35.22
C LEU A 6 8.23 17.24 34.72
N PHE A 7 6.93 17.11 34.44
CA PHE A 7 6.41 16.01 33.63
C PHE A 7 6.90 16.22 32.19
N ILE A 8 7.97 15.52 31.82
CA ILE A 8 8.36 15.36 30.42
C ILE A 8 7.33 14.38 29.82
N GLY A 9 6.24 14.93 29.30
CA GLY A 9 5.27 14.15 28.55
C GLY A 9 5.90 13.72 27.24
N SER A 10 6.23 12.44 27.11
CA SER A 10 6.57 11.84 25.82
C SER A 10 5.36 11.98 24.91
N ALA A 11 5.43 12.87 23.92
CA ALA A 11 4.45 12.94 22.87
C ALA A 11 4.54 11.64 22.05
N ILE A 12 3.68 10.68 22.35
CA ILE A 12 3.49 9.52 21.47
C ILE A 12 2.78 10.07 20.23
N ALA A 13 3.53 10.23 19.14
CA ALA A 13 2.95 10.59 17.85
C ALA A 13 1.97 9.48 17.44
N GLN A 14 0.68 9.81 17.34
CA GLN A 14 -0.34 8.86 16.93
C GLN A 14 -0.24 8.64 15.41
N VAL A 15 -0.01 7.39 15.00
CA VAL A 15 0.02 7.02 13.58
C VAL A 15 -1.41 7.03 13.03
N ASN A 16 -1.66 7.91 12.06
CA ASN A 16 -2.96 8.01 11.40
C ASN A 16 -3.01 7.08 10.17
N PRO A 17 -4.06 6.24 10.02
CA PRO A 17 -4.24 5.42 8.83
C PRO A 17 -4.41 6.26 7.57
N ASP A 18 -3.78 5.86 6.46
CA ASP A 18 -3.95 6.47 5.15
C ASP A 18 -5.40 6.29 4.67
N SER A 19 -5.97 7.35 4.08
CA SER A 19 -7.32 7.36 3.51
C SER A 19 -7.61 6.18 2.56
N LYS A 20 -6.59 5.69 1.83
CA LYS A 20 -6.68 4.56 0.91
C LYS A 20 -6.98 3.25 1.61
N LEU A 21 -6.65 3.10 2.90
CA LEU A 21 -6.91 1.88 3.65
C LEU A 21 -8.40 1.67 3.92
N PHE A 22 -9.19 2.75 3.99
CA PHE A 22 -10.60 2.69 4.35
C PHE A 22 -11.49 2.11 3.24
N VAL A 23 -10.97 1.89 2.03
CA VAL A 23 -11.69 1.13 1.00
C VAL A 23 -11.86 -0.34 1.38
N LYS A 24 -10.95 -0.87 2.23
CA LYS A 24 -10.90 -2.26 2.63
C LYS A 24 -11.18 -2.47 4.12
N TYR A 25 -10.72 -1.55 4.97
CA TYR A 25 -10.78 -1.69 6.42
C TYR A 25 -11.71 -0.66 7.04
N GLU A 26 -12.57 -1.09 7.95
CA GLU A 26 -13.40 -0.18 8.75
C GLU A 26 -12.55 0.58 9.78
N PRO A 27 -12.94 1.80 10.21
CA PRO A 27 -12.20 2.55 11.23
C PRO A 27 -11.93 1.77 12.52
N SER A 28 -12.88 0.93 12.94
CA SER A 28 -12.76 0.07 14.12
C SER A 28 -11.64 -0.98 14.03
N TYR A 29 -11.17 -1.31 12.82
CA TYR A 29 -10.03 -2.18 12.60
C TYR A 29 -8.75 -1.56 13.18
N PHE A 30 -8.54 -0.25 12.95
CA PHE A 30 -7.32 0.46 13.35
C PHE A 30 -7.25 0.74 14.85
N ASN A 31 -8.39 0.90 15.52
CA ASN A 31 -8.45 1.10 16.98
C ASN A 31 -7.72 0.00 17.76
N LYS A 32 -7.65 -1.21 17.21
CA LYS A 32 -6.96 -2.36 17.83
C LYS A 32 -5.44 -2.23 17.81
N TYR A 33 -4.91 -1.55 16.80
CA TYR A 33 -3.47 -1.44 16.54
C TYR A 33 -2.90 -0.14 17.06
N GLN A 34 -3.70 0.93 17.08
CA GLN A 34 -3.27 2.28 17.46
C GLN A 34 -2.59 2.37 18.83
N HIS A 35 -3.00 1.53 19.79
CA HIS A 35 -2.43 1.52 21.15
C HIS A 35 -1.49 0.34 21.43
N LYS A 36 -1.57 -0.74 20.64
CA LYS A 36 -0.85 -1.99 20.91
C LYS A 36 0.34 -2.21 19.99
N ASN A 37 0.21 -1.82 18.73
CA ASN A 37 1.22 -2.00 17.71
C ASN A 37 0.99 -1.00 16.56
N PRO A 38 1.35 0.28 16.76
CA PRO A 38 1.15 1.31 15.74
C PRO A 38 1.97 1.06 14.47
N GLU A 39 3.08 0.31 14.55
CA GLU A 39 3.92 -0.05 13.40
C GLU A 39 3.13 -0.84 12.33
N ILE A 40 2.09 -1.57 12.71
CA ILE A 40 1.21 -2.23 11.75
C ILE A 40 0.50 -1.19 10.86
N ILE A 41 0.01 -0.09 11.45
CA ILE A 41 -0.63 0.98 10.70
C ILE A 41 0.41 1.66 9.80
N GLU A 42 1.63 1.87 10.30
CA GLU A 42 2.71 2.44 9.49
C GLU A 42 3.08 1.56 8.30
N TYR A 43 3.16 0.24 8.50
CA TYR A 43 3.42 -0.72 7.44
C TYR A 43 2.29 -0.71 6.42
N MET A 44 1.03 -0.67 6.85
CA MET A 44 -0.13 -0.59 5.95
C MET A 44 -0.13 0.70 5.13
N ASN A 45 0.15 1.84 5.78
CA ASN A 45 0.32 3.13 5.11
C ASN A 45 1.46 3.08 4.07
N PHE A 46 2.57 2.44 4.43
CA PHE A 46 3.69 2.24 3.52
C PHE A 46 3.29 1.36 2.34
N TYR A 47 2.61 0.24 2.60
CA TYR A 47 2.19 -0.71 1.59
C TYR A 47 1.34 -0.05 0.51
N VAL A 48 0.31 0.73 0.86
CA VAL A 48 -0.57 1.33 -0.15
C VAL A 48 0.11 2.39 -1.02
N ASN A 49 1.19 2.99 -0.54
CA ASN A 49 1.88 4.08 -1.25
C ASN A 49 3.19 3.68 -1.92
N HIS A 50 3.83 2.60 -1.46
CA HIS A 50 5.21 2.28 -1.84
C HIS A 50 5.44 0.81 -2.24
N SER A 51 4.41 -0.04 -2.25
CA SER A 51 4.53 -1.45 -2.68
C SER A 51 4.51 -1.66 -4.20
N TRP A 52 4.39 -0.58 -4.97
CA TRP A 52 4.16 -0.65 -6.41
C TRP A 52 4.84 0.50 -7.15
N LYS A 53 4.95 0.36 -8.47
CA LYS A 53 5.36 1.42 -9.38
C LYS A 53 4.73 1.23 -10.75
N ILE A 54 4.35 2.33 -11.39
CA ILE A 54 3.90 2.33 -12.79
C ILE A 54 5.04 2.80 -13.68
N ILE A 55 5.27 2.10 -14.79
CA ILE A 55 6.25 2.44 -15.81
C ILE A 55 5.60 2.41 -17.20
N ASN A 56 6.28 2.97 -18.20
CA ASN A 56 5.93 2.70 -19.59
C ASN A 56 6.22 1.23 -19.92
N MET A 57 5.42 0.65 -20.83
CA MET A 57 5.63 -0.71 -21.30
C MET A 57 7.06 -0.81 -21.87
N PRO A 58 7.88 -1.76 -21.39
CA PRO A 58 9.21 -1.97 -21.96
C PRO A 58 9.10 -2.54 -23.38
N ASP A 59 10.10 -2.25 -24.22
CA ASP A 59 10.18 -2.80 -25.59
C ASP A 59 10.39 -4.33 -25.61
N LYS A 60 10.92 -4.88 -24.50
CA LYS A 60 11.10 -6.31 -24.32
C LYS A 60 9.83 -6.94 -23.76
N GLU A 61 9.50 -8.12 -24.26
CA GLU A 61 8.39 -8.91 -23.74
C GLU A 61 8.63 -9.26 -22.26
N VAL A 62 7.63 -8.96 -21.43
CA VAL A 62 7.62 -9.25 -20.00
C VAL A 62 6.35 -10.04 -19.70
N GLN A 63 6.51 -11.22 -19.10
CA GLN A 63 5.38 -12.01 -18.64
C GLN A 63 4.58 -11.18 -17.62
N SER A 64 3.35 -10.87 -17.98
CA SER A 64 2.48 -10.00 -17.21
C SER A 64 1.03 -10.49 -17.26
N GLU A 65 0.30 -10.20 -16.19
CA GLU A 65 -1.13 -10.44 -16.09
C GLU A 65 -1.90 -9.18 -16.48
N GLU A 66 -3.17 -9.31 -16.85
CA GLU A 66 -4.01 -8.13 -17.06
C GLU A 66 -4.42 -7.54 -15.70
N LEU A 67 -4.25 -6.21 -15.53
CA LEU A 67 -4.76 -5.51 -14.36
C LEU A 67 -6.29 -5.44 -14.42
N LYS A 68 -6.96 -5.84 -13.35
CA LYS A 68 -8.42 -5.83 -13.24
C LYS A 68 -8.86 -5.17 -11.95
N LYS A 69 -9.96 -4.43 -11.99
CA LYS A 69 -10.60 -3.89 -10.78
C LYS A 69 -11.23 -5.01 -9.96
N VAL A 70 -11.21 -4.85 -8.65
CA VAL A 70 -11.85 -5.79 -7.71
C VAL A 70 -12.65 -5.03 -6.67
N ASP A 71 -13.69 -5.69 -6.14
CA ASP A 71 -14.31 -5.25 -4.91
C ASP A 71 -13.31 -5.45 -3.74
N PRO A 72 -12.95 -4.40 -3.00
CA PRO A 72 -11.93 -4.49 -1.94
C PRO A 72 -12.37 -5.30 -0.72
N LYS A 73 -13.69 -5.49 -0.52
CA LYS A 73 -14.26 -6.25 0.60
C LYS A 73 -14.43 -7.73 0.26
N THR A 74 -14.87 -8.06 -0.96
CA THR A 74 -15.11 -9.45 -1.38
C THR A 74 -13.95 -10.06 -2.18
N GLY A 75 -13.14 -9.22 -2.84
CA GLY A 75 -12.09 -9.62 -3.76
C GLY A 75 -12.61 -10.09 -5.13
N SER A 76 -13.91 -9.95 -5.41
CA SER A 76 -14.51 -10.33 -6.69
C SER A 76 -14.04 -9.40 -7.80
N LEU A 77 -13.79 -9.95 -9.00
CA LEU A 77 -13.48 -9.16 -10.19
C LEU A 77 -14.67 -8.29 -10.57
N LEU A 78 -14.40 -7.04 -10.95
CA LEU A 78 -15.37 -6.11 -11.51
C LEU A 78 -15.19 -6.04 -13.03
N ASP A 79 -16.30 -5.99 -13.77
CA ASP A 79 -16.31 -5.84 -15.23
C ASP A 79 -16.23 -4.36 -15.61
N GLU A 80 -15.12 -3.73 -15.23
CA GLU A 80 -14.85 -2.31 -15.49
C GLU A 80 -13.52 -2.14 -16.20
N GLN A 81 -13.51 -1.36 -17.28
CA GLN A 81 -12.28 -0.99 -17.95
C GLN A 81 -11.44 -0.03 -17.09
N ILE A 82 -10.13 -0.21 -17.14
CA ILE A 82 -9.17 0.68 -16.47
C ILE A 82 -8.75 1.76 -17.46
N VAL A 83 -8.98 3.01 -17.08
CA VAL A 83 -8.55 4.19 -17.84
C VAL A 83 -7.34 4.84 -17.19
N VAL A 84 -6.62 5.68 -17.94
CA VAL A 84 -5.39 6.34 -17.44
C VAL A 84 -5.64 7.14 -16.16
N SER A 85 -6.79 7.81 -16.04
CA SER A 85 -7.14 8.60 -14.86
C SER A 85 -7.33 7.75 -13.59
N ASP A 86 -7.62 6.45 -13.72
CA ASP A 86 -7.68 5.55 -12.56
C ASP A 86 -6.29 5.40 -11.89
N LEU A 87 -5.21 5.71 -12.62
CA LEU A 87 -3.83 5.55 -12.16
C LEU A 87 -3.31 6.75 -11.37
N ASP A 88 -3.92 7.93 -11.50
CA ASP A 88 -3.45 9.18 -10.88
C ASP A 88 -3.52 9.10 -9.35
N ASN A 89 -4.50 8.35 -8.82
CA ASN A 89 -4.62 8.05 -7.39
C ASN A 89 -4.73 6.54 -7.15
N PHE A 90 -3.80 5.79 -7.74
CA PHE A 90 -3.79 4.34 -7.64
C PHE A 90 -3.85 3.85 -6.18
N ASN A 91 -4.73 2.88 -5.93
CA ASN A 91 -4.88 2.16 -4.68
C ASN A 91 -4.85 0.66 -4.94
N ILE A 92 -3.81 -0.01 -4.46
CA ILE A 92 -3.56 -1.43 -4.71
C ILE A 92 -4.70 -2.37 -4.29
N TYR A 93 -5.54 -1.96 -3.33
CA TYR A 93 -6.68 -2.79 -2.88
C TYR A 93 -7.88 -2.77 -3.81
N LEU A 94 -7.93 -1.86 -4.78
CA LEU A 94 -8.99 -1.78 -5.78
C LEU A 94 -8.71 -2.64 -7.02
N TYR A 95 -7.59 -3.38 -7.03
CA TYR A 95 -7.19 -4.20 -8.18
C TYR A 95 -6.80 -5.62 -7.77
N ASN A 96 -6.71 -6.53 -8.74
CA ASN A 96 -6.33 -7.93 -8.58
C ASN A 96 -4.83 -8.15 -8.24
N CYS A 97 -4.17 -7.14 -7.68
CA CYS A 97 -2.76 -7.17 -7.32
C CYS A 97 -2.54 -8.04 -6.08
N LYS A 98 -1.73 -9.10 -6.23
CA LYS A 98 -1.31 -9.95 -5.12
C LYS A 98 0.21 -10.10 -5.14
N PRO A 99 0.94 -9.44 -4.21
CA PRO A 99 2.39 -9.55 -4.17
C PRO A 99 2.80 -11.02 -4.00
N ASP A 100 3.84 -11.43 -4.73
CA ASP A 100 4.51 -12.70 -4.50
C ASP A 100 5.49 -12.57 -3.31
N GLN A 101 5.96 -13.69 -2.77
CA GLN A 101 6.90 -13.66 -1.64
C GLN A 101 8.27 -13.12 -2.07
N GLU A 102 8.78 -13.57 -3.21
CA GLU A 102 10.16 -13.33 -3.63
C GLU A 102 10.26 -12.52 -4.92
N LYS A 103 9.29 -12.68 -5.82
CA LYS A 103 9.36 -12.11 -7.16
C LYS A 103 8.46 -10.88 -7.31
N ARG A 104 8.86 -9.97 -8.21
CA ARG A 104 7.96 -8.90 -8.66
C ARG A 104 6.87 -9.49 -9.54
N LYS A 105 5.67 -8.93 -9.46
CA LYS A 105 4.59 -9.20 -10.41
C LYS A 105 4.38 -8.02 -11.34
N TYR A 106 4.02 -8.32 -12.57
CA TYR A 106 3.86 -7.35 -13.63
C TYR A 106 2.42 -7.43 -14.14
N TYR A 107 1.78 -6.28 -14.27
CA TYR A 107 0.44 -6.17 -14.81
C TYR A 107 0.39 -5.19 -15.96
N THR A 108 -0.21 -5.58 -17.08
CA THR A 108 -0.54 -4.67 -18.18
C THR A 108 -1.77 -3.85 -17.81
N ILE A 109 -1.75 -2.56 -18.15
CA ILE A 109 -2.83 -1.64 -17.81
C ILE A 109 -3.62 -1.30 -19.07
N GLY A 110 -4.59 -2.14 -19.43
CA GLY A 110 -5.42 -1.98 -20.63
C GLY A 110 -4.61 -1.56 -21.86
N ASP A 111 -5.14 -0.62 -22.63
CA ASP A 111 -4.50 -0.09 -23.83
C ASP A 111 -3.57 1.12 -23.57
N THR A 112 -3.22 1.38 -22.30
CA THR A 112 -2.51 2.61 -21.91
C THR A 112 -1.02 2.60 -22.25
N LYS A 113 -0.48 1.49 -22.78
CA LYS A 113 0.96 1.24 -22.95
C LYS A 113 1.77 1.44 -21.65
N LYS A 114 1.13 1.23 -20.50
CA LYS A 114 1.78 1.25 -19.19
C LYS A 114 1.74 -0.13 -18.54
N MET A 115 2.68 -0.33 -17.63
CA MET A 115 2.81 -1.54 -16.83
C MET A 115 2.88 -1.17 -15.35
N LEU A 116 2.11 -1.87 -14.54
CA LEU A 116 2.19 -1.84 -13.09
C LEU A 116 3.15 -2.93 -12.62
N ILE A 117 4.08 -2.56 -11.76
CA ILE A 117 4.98 -3.47 -11.08
C ILE A 117 4.57 -3.50 -9.61
N ILE A 118 4.27 -4.69 -9.10
CA ILE A 118 4.09 -4.96 -7.67
C ILE A 118 5.38 -5.56 -7.14
N TYR A 119 5.95 -4.94 -6.11
CA TYR A 119 7.15 -5.45 -5.43
C TYR A 119 6.84 -6.74 -4.67
N SER A 120 7.85 -7.60 -4.47
CA SER A 120 7.68 -8.78 -3.62
C SER A 120 7.54 -8.40 -2.15
N HIS A 121 6.99 -9.30 -1.32
CA HIS A 121 6.90 -9.06 0.12
C HIS A 121 8.27 -8.78 0.75
N ASN A 122 9.31 -9.49 0.31
CA ASN A 122 10.67 -9.25 0.79
C ASN A 122 11.14 -7.84 0.42
N GLU A 123 10.95 -7.41 -0.82
CA GLU A 123 11.33 -6.06 -1.25
C GLU A 123 10.56 -4.95 -0.51
N ILE A 124 9.25 -5.15 -0.28
CA ILE A 124 8.42 -4.21 0.47
C ILE A 124 8.93 -4.08 1.90
N THR A 125 9.22 -5.20 2.54
CA THR A 125 9.73 -5.26 3.93
C THR A 125 11.10 -4.57 4.03
N ASP A 126 12.02 -4.88 3.12
CA ASP A 126 13.33 -4.24 3.08
C ASP A 126 13.22 -2.73 2.89
N LYS A 127 12.31 -2.27 2.01
CA LYS A 127 12.09 -0.84 1.78
C LYS A 127 11.47 -0.16 3.00
N PHE A 128 10.54 -0.81 3.70
CA PHE A 128 9.95 -0.30 4.92
C PHE A 128 10.99 -0.15 6.04
N ASN A 129 11.81 -1.19 6.26
CA ASN A 129 12.86 -1.16 7.28
C ASN A 129 13.88 -0.06 7.00
N LYS A 130 14.36 0.06 5.76
CA LYS A 130 15.28 1.13 5.34
C LYS A 130 14.70 2.53 5.54
N ARG A 131 13.38 2.71 5.41
CA ARG A 131 12.73 4.01 5.69
C ARG A 131 12.85 4.37 7.17
N ASN A 132 12.73 3.40 8.07
CA ASN A 132 12.73 3.61 9.52
C ASN A 132 14.14 3.69 10.12
N GLU A 133 15.17 3.31 9.36
CA GLU A 133 16.59 3.46 9.74
C GLU A 133 17.13 4.88 9.48
N ASN A 134 16.42 5.70 8.70
CA ASN A 134 16.81 7.08 8.34
C ASN A 134 15.97 8.11 9.10
#